data_AF-A0A2N0LYV7-F1
#
_entry.id   AF-A0A2N0LYV7-F1
#
_cell.length_a   1.000
_cell.length_b   1.000
_cell.length_c   1.000
_cell.angle_alpha   90.00
_cell.angle_beta   90.00
_cell.angle_gamma   90.00
#
_symmetry.space_group_name_H-M   'P 1'
#
loop_
_entity.id
_entity.type
_entity.pdbx_description
1 polymer ?
#
loop_
_entity_poly.entity_id
_entity_poly.type
_entity_poly.pdbx_seq_one_letter_code
_entity_poly.pdbx_strand_id
1 'polypeptide(L)'
;MTEISEQLLAGDRRILSRVISQLERGALEAAQVLKAIDSHTGGAYTVGITGPPGAGKSTMVDRLTQLLRQEGLKVGIIGVDPTSPFTGGAIL
;
A
#
# COMPACT_ATOMS: atom_id res chain seq x y z
N MET A 1 -16.95 -5.02 14.60
CA MET A 1 -16.23 -4.90 13.31
C MET A 1 -17.24 -4.61 12.22
N THR A 2 -16.94 -3.74 11.27
CA THR A 2 -17.80 -3.52 10.09
C THR A 2 -17.51 -4.61 9.05
N GLU A 3 -18.48 -4.93 8.18
CA GLU A 3 -18.32 -5.90 7.07
C GLU A 3 -17.07 -5.58 6.20
N ILE A 4 -16.81 -4.29 5.97
CA ILE A 4 -15.62 -3.81 5.25
C ILE A 4 -14.33 -4.22 5.95
N SER A 5 -14.27 -4.13 7.28
CA SER A 5 -13.08 -4.49 8.06
C SER A 5 -12.80 -5.99 8.00
N GLU A 6 -13.85 -6.81 8.06
CA GLU A 6 -13.75 -8.28 7.94
C GLU A 6 -13.23 -8.70 6.56
N GLN A 7 -13.81 -8.13 5.50
CA GLN A 7 -13.37 -8.41 4.13
C GLN A 7 -11.92 -7.94 3.89
N LEU A 8 -11.51 -6.83 4.49
CA LEU A 8 -10.14 -6.34 4.42
C LEU A 8 -9.15 -7.31 5.10
N LEU A 9 -9.48 -7.77 6.31
CA LEU A 9 -8.66 -8.75 7.05
C LEU A 9 -8.63 -10.12 6.37
N ALA A 10 -9.68 -10.49 5.64
CA ALA A 10 -9.72 -11.68 4.78
C ALA A 10 -8.84 -11.53 3.51
N GLY A 11 -8.31 -10.34 3.23
CA GLY A 11 -7.42 -10.09 2.10
C GLY A 11 -8.14 -9.78 0.78
N ASP A 12 -9.39 -9.31 0.83
CA ASP A 12 -10.12 -8.89 -0.38
C ASP A 12 -9.46 -7.65 -1.02
N ARG A 13 -8.88 -7.87 -2.21
CA ARG A 13 -8.16 -6.83 -2.97
C ARG A 13 -9.07 -5.71 -3.46
N ARG A 14 -10.32 -6.00 -3.80
CA ARG A 14 -11.28 -5.00 -4.28
C ARG A 14 -11.70 -4.08 -3.15
N ILE A 15 -11.92 -4.64 -1.97
CA ILE A 15 -12.22 -3.87 -0.76
C ILE A 15 -11.02 -3.01 -0.34
N LEU A 16 -9.81 -3.57 -0.37
CA LEU A 16 -8.58 -2.81 -0.13
C LEU A 16 -8.46 -1.59 -1.04
N SER A 17 -8.60 -1.78 -2.35
CA SER A 17 -8.56 -0.67 -3.32
C SER A 17 -9.62 0.39 -3.03
N ARG A 18 -10.87 -0.02 -2.71
CA ARG A 18 -11.94 0.92 -2.37
C ARG A 18 -11.62 1.75 -1.12
N VAL A 19 -11.09 1.11 -0.08
CA VAL A 19 -10.70 1.79 1.18
C VAL A 19 -9.55 2.77 0.93
N ILE A 20 -8.51 2.38 0.18
CA ILE A 20 -7.41 3.29 -0.20
C ILE A 20 -7.96 4.53 -0.91
N SER A 21 -8.80 4.35 -1.94
CA SER A 21 -9.37 5.49 -2.67
C SER A 21 -10.30 6.36 -1.82
N GLN A 22 -10.97 5.80 -0.80
CA GLN A 22 -11.78 6.58 0.14
C GLN A 22 -10.90 7.40 1.11
N LEU A 23 -9.78 6.83 1.55
CA LEU A 23 -8.78 7.54 2.37
C LEU A 23 -8.17 8.71 1.61
N GLU A 24 -7.79 8.51 0.35
CA GLU A 24 -7.24 9.57 -0.51
C GLU A 24 -8.22 10.73 -0.72
N ARG A 25 -9.53 10.46 -0.70
CA ARG A 25 -10.59 11.49 -0.78
C ARG A 25 -10.96 12.11 0.56
N GLY A 26 -10.36 11.68 1.67
CA GLY A 26 -10.64 12.21 3.01
C GLY A 26 -12.00 11.78 3.59
N ALA A 27 -12.57 10.65 3.15
CA ALA A 27 -13.86 10.17 3.67
C ALA A 27 -13.74 9.73 5.15
N LEU A 28 -14.63 10.25 6.01
CA LEU A 28 -14.62 9.97 7.46
C LEU A 28 -14.84 8.49 7.78
N GLU A 29 -15.63 7.79 6.97
CA GLU A 29 -15.89 6.36 7.13
C GLU A 29 -14.62 5.52 6.99
N ALA A 30 -13.68 5.95 6.14
CA ALA A 30 -12.44 5.22 5.94
C ALA A 30 -11.51 5.33 7.16
N ALA A 31 -11.52 6.46 7.87
CA ALA A 31 -10.80 6.61 9.13
C ALA A 31 -11.33 5.66 10.23
N GLN A 32 -12.63 5.38 10.24
CA GLN A 32 -13.22 4.42 11.16
C GLN A 32 -12.79 2.98 10.85
N VAL A 33 -12.69 2.63 9.56
CA VAL A 33 -12.15 1.33 9.13
C VAL A 33 -10.70 1.16 9.59
N LEU A 34 -9.85 2.18 9.44
CA LEU A 34 -8.46 2.14 9.94
C LEU A 34 -8.41 1.89 11.45
N LYS A 35 -9.23 2.60 12.23
CA LYS A 35 -9.31 2.39 13.67
C LYS A 35 -9.77 0.97 14.03
N ALA A 36 -10.68 0.39 13.24
CA ALA A 36 -11.19 -0.96 13.48
C ALA A 36 -10.16 -2.07 13.20
N ILE A 37 -9.19 -1.82 12.31
CA ILE A 37 -8.16 -2.81 11.95
C ILE A 37 -6.81 -2.55 12.63
N ASP A 38 -6.66 -1.47 13.39
CA ASP A 38 -5.40 -0.99 13.99
C ASP A 38 -4.62 -2.09 14.72
N SER A 39 -5.31 -2.92 15.51
CA SER A 39 -4.73 -4.05 16.25
C SER A 39 -4.15 -5.18 15.40
N HIS A 40 -4.41 -5.18 14.08
CA HIS A 40 -3.91 -6.16 13.11
C HIS A 40 -2.75 -5.61 12.28
N THR A 41 -2.29 -4.38 12.54
CA THR A 41 -1.20 -3.72 11.83
C THR A 41 0.14 -3.83 12.57
N GLY A 42 1.22 -3.31 11.99
CA GLY A 42 2.56 -3.28 12.64
C GLY A 42 3.39 -4.57 12.54
N GLY A 43 2.80 -5.70 12.13
CA GLY A 43 3.51 -6.98 11.95
C GLY A 43 4.29 -7.14 10.64
N ALA A 44 4.32 -6.13 9.77
CA ALA A 44 4.99 -6.19 8.48
C ALA A 44 6.42 -5.62 8.54
N TYR A 45 7.38 -6.31 7.94
CA TYR A 45 8.74 -5.78 7.74
C TYR A 45 8.73 -4.70 6.67
N THR A 46 9.18 -3.49 7.01
CA THR A 46 9.10 -2.31 6.12
C THR A 46 10.49 -1.82 5.74
N VAL A 47 10.74 -1.65 4.43
CA VAL A 47 12.02 -1.17 3.88
C VAL A 47 11.77 0.01 2.95
N GLY A 48 12.50 1.12 3.17
CA GLY A 48 12.54 2.25 2.25
C GLY A 48 13.61 2.06 1.18
N ILE A 49 13.26 2.26 -0.09
CA ILE A 49 14.19 2.21 -1.22
C ILE A 49 14.25 3.58 -1.88
N THR A 50 15.43 4.17 -1.96
CA THR A 50 15.68 5.51 -2.53
C THR A 50 16.92 5.50 -3.43
N GLY A 51 17.09 6.56 -4.22
CA GLY A 51 18.20 6.71 -5.16
C GLY A 51 17.84 7.63 -6.32
N PRO A 52 18.84 8.13 -7.08
CA PRO A 52 18.63 9.08 -8.16
C PRO A 52 17.79 8.47 -9.33
N PRO A 53 17.23 9.30 -10.21
CA PRO A 53 16.65 8.83 -11.47
C PRO A 53 17.64 7.96 -12.25
N GLY A 54 17.19 6.87 -12.87
CA GLY A 54 18.06 5.95 -13.60
C GLY A 54 18.89 4.98 -12.76
N ALA A 55 18.87 5.05 -11.42
CA ALA A 55 19.63 4.16 -10.53
C ALA A 55 19.16 2.68 -10.52
N GLY A 56 18.19 2.31 -11.35
CA GLY A 56 17.67 0.93 -11.40
C GLY A 56 16.75 0.55 -10.24
N LYS A 57 16.21 1.51 -9.47
CA LYS A 57 15.31 1.26 -8.32
C LYS A 57 14.16 0.33 -8.67
N SER A 58 13.45 0.59 -9.77
CA SER A 58 12.29 -0.24 -10.19
C SER A 58 12.72 -1.66 -10.54
N THR A 59 13.88 -1.84 -11.18
CA THR A 59 14.43 -3.17 -11.46
C THR A 59 14.79 -3.90 -10.17
N MET A 60 15.41 -3.22 -9.21
CA MET A 60 15.73 -3.80 -7.91
C MET A 60 14.47 -4.21 -7.13
N VAL A 61 13.46 -3.33 -7.07
CA VAL A 61 12.16 -3.59 -6.42
C VAL A 61 11.46 -4.79 -7.06
N ASP A 62 11.44 -4.87 -8.40
CA ASP A 62 10.85 -6.00 -9.13
C ASP A 62 11.54 -7.33 -8.78
N ARG A 63 12.88 -7.37 -8.84
CA ARG A 63 13.65 -8.58 -8.51
C ARG A 63 13.52 -9.00 -7.06
N LEU A 64 13.58 -8.06 -6.12
CA LEU A 64 13.36 -8.33 -4.71
C LEU A 64 11.96 -8.89 -4.46
N THR A 65 10.95 -8.32 -5.10
CA THR A 65 9.56 -8.79 -5.01
C THR A 65 9.42 -10.21 -5.52
N GLN A 66 10.06 -10.55 -6.65
CA GLN A 66 10.06 -11.92 -7.18
C GLN A 66 10.67 -12.91 -6.18
N LEU A 67 11.81 -12.59 -5.57
CA LEU A 67 12.46 -13.44 -4.57
C LEU A 67 11.57 -13.66 -3.33
N LEU A 68 11.05 -12.59 -2.74
CA LEU A 68 10.19 -12.68 -1.55
C LEU A 68 8.91 -13.48 -1.83
N ARG A 69 8.33 -13.34 -3.02
CA ARG A 69 7.15 -14.12 -3.42
C ARG A 69 7.47 -15.59 -3.66
N GLN A 70 8.68 -15.93 -4.11
CA GLN A 70 9.14 -17.33 -4.22
C GLN A 70 9.24 -17.99 -2.84
N GLU A 71 9.53 -17.22 -1.80
CA GLU A 71 9.51 -17.68 -0.40
C GLU A 71 8.09 -17.74 0.21
N GLY A 72 7.04 -17.45 -0.59
CA GLY A 72 5.64 -17.46 -0.13
C GLY A 72 5.22 -16.23 0.67
N LEU A 73 6.06 -15.18 0.73
CA LEU A 73 5.74 -13.96 1.45
C LEU A 73 4.76 -13.07 0.66
N LYS A 74 3.92 -12.35 1.40
CA LYS A 74 3.05 -11.29 0.85
C LYS A 74 3.83 -9.99 0.79
N VAL A 75 3.86 -9.35 -0.38
CA VAL A 75 4.58 -8.09 -0.61
C VAL A 75 3.58 -6.99 -1.00
N GLY A 76 3.70 -5.84 -0.34
CA GLY A 76 3.03 -4.59 -0.72
C GLY A 76 4.08 -3.55 -1.09
N ILE A 77 3.81 -2.75 -2.13
CA ILE A 77 4.70 -1.71 -2.62
C ILE A 77 3.93 -0.40 -2.62
N ILE A 78 4.48 0.64 -1.98
CA ILE A 78 3.91 1.99 -1.95
C ILE A 78 4.87 2.92 -2.68
N GLY A 79 4.40 3.53 -3.77
CA GLY A 79 5.12 4.59 -4.46
C GLY A 79 4.92 5.92 -3.75
N VAL A 80 6.01 6.62 -3.44
CA VAL A 80 5.98 7.97 -2.86
C VAL A 80 6.61 8.94 -3.86
N ASP A 81 5.82 9.85 -4.41
CA ASP A 81 6.30 10.91 -5.30
C ASP A 81 6.10 12.29 -4.65
N PRO A 82 7.18 12.94 -4.19
CA PRO A 82 7.09 14.26 -3.56
C PRO A 82 6.65 15.37 -4.53
N THR A 83 6.67 15.15 -5.85
CA THR A 83 6.25 16.16 -6.85
C THR A 83 4.74 16.23 -7.08
N SER A 84 3.98 15.32 -6.46
CA SER A 84 2.53 15.19 -6.63
C SER A 84 1.65 16.42 -6.36
N PRO A 85 2.00 17.45 -5.55
CA PRO A 85 1.12 18.61 -5.41
C PRO A 85 1.12 19.52 -6.65
N PHE A 86 2.13 19.44 -7.52
CA PHE A 86 2.34 20.42 -8.60
C PHE A 86 1.99 19.93 -10.01
N THR A 87 1.89 18.62 -10.25
CA THR A 87 1.73 18.07 -11.61
C THR A 87 0.44 17.29 -11.87
N GLY A 88 -0.49 17.22 -10.89
CA GLY A 88 -1.79 16.57 -11.13
C GLY A 88 -1.75 15.04 -11.15
N GLY A 89 -0.86 14.45 -10.35
CA GLY A 89 -0.87 13.03 -10.02
C GLY A 89 0.20 12.21 -10.75
N ALA A 90 0.84 11.32 -10.00
CA ALA A 90 1.58 10.21 -10.57
C ALA A 90 0.56 9.28 -11.25
N ILE A 91 0.50 9.37 -12.59
CA ILE A 91 -0.08 8.30 -13.39
C ILE A 91 0.81 7.09 -13.16
N LEU A 92 0.32 6.15 -12.35
CA LEU A 92 0.82 4.77 -12.28
C LEU A 92 -0.12 3.88 -13.08
#